data_AF-A0A502DVW9-F1
#
_entry.id   AF-A0A502DVW9-F1
#
_cell.length_a   1.000
_cell.length_b   1.000
_cell.length_c   1.000
_cell.angle_alpha   90.00
_cell.angle_beta   90.00
_cell.angle_gamma   90.00
#
_symmetry.space_group_name_H-M   'P 1'
#
loop_
_entity.id
_entity.type
_entity.pdbx_description
1 polymer ?
#
loop_
_entity_poly.entity_id
_entity_poly.type
_entity_poly.pdbx_seq_one_letter_code
_entity_poly.pdbx_strand_id
1 'polypeptide(L)'
;MKYENLKKFIISTKSSKSTIYRFYKKNEDLFIETKLSSGKRMFPVDHARYFDSEIMFDENKILRQENKSMRNLIDCLADKESFQHTFWQMDWSFFFTVAYKADRQKMSCFKQMHGLYDYLNEKYQDSTELRMFFTTEPFTNRKGFHNHFVVHIEDKKLHEKIISDIQEHFNYDRVDVSIYDRYKAGLFYMSKAGLNGEDWDFINN
;
A
#
# COMPACT_ATOMS: atom_id res chain seq x y z
N MET A 1 -9.11 -26.56 4.15
CA MET A 1 -7.82 -26.94 3.52
C MET A 1 -7.98 -28.27 2.81
N LYS A 2 -7.69 -28.32 1.50
CA LYS A 2 -7.80 -29.54 0.68
C LYS A 2 -6.46 -30.28 0.68
N TYR A 3 -6.48 -31.61 0.64
CA TYR A 3 -5.28 -32.44 0.70
C TYR A 3 -5.18 -33.44 -0.45
N GLU A 4 -3.96 -33.70 -0.89
CA GLU A 4 -3.59 -34.66 -1.92
C GLU A 4 -2.64 -35.73 -1.39
N ASN A 5 -2.79 -36.96 -1.88
CA ASN A 5 -1.78 -37.98 -1.63
C ASN A 5 -0.54 -37.72 -2.49
N LEU A 6 0.59 -38.36 -2.14
CA LEU A 6 1.85 -38.19 -2.86
C LEU A 6 1.74 -38.35 -4.38
N LYS A 7 0.94 -39.32 -4.88
CA LYS A 7 0.82 -39.55 -6.33
C LYS A 7 0.14 -38.37 -7.02
N LYS A 8 -0.96 -37.87 -6.46
CA LYS A 8 -1.64 -36.67 -6.98
C LYS A 8 -0.76 -35.43 -6.86
N PHE A 9 -0.06 -35.30 -5.74
CA PHE A 9 0.80 -34.16 -5.49
C PHE A 9 2.00 -34.10 -6.45
N ILE A 10 2.57 -35.25 -6.84
CA ILE A 10 3.60 -35.35 -7.89
C ILE A 10 3.06 -34.86 -9.24
N ILE A 11 1.80 -35.19 -9.56
CA ILE A 11 1.17 -34.77 -10.82
C ILE A 11 0.92 -33.25 -10.81
N SER A 12 0.38 -32.70 -9.71
CA SER A 12 0.09 -31.26 -9.60
C SER A 12 1.35 -30.41 -9.58
N THR A 13 2.38 -30.83 -8.85
CA THR A 13 3.67 -30.10 -8.76
C THR A 13 4.65 -30.38 -9.89
N LYS A 14 4.38 -31.39 -10.73
CA LYS A 14 5.33 -31.94 -11.71
C LYS A 14 6.72 -32.25 -11.11
N SER A 15 6.77 -32.50 -9.80
CA SER A 15 8.01 -32.67 -9.05
C SER A 15 8.19 -34.10 -8.56
N SER A 16 9.43 -34.57 -8.53
CA SER A 16 9.72 -35.92 -8.09
C SER A 16 9.43 -36.13 -6.59
N LYS A 17 9.17 -37.38 -6.19
CA LYS A 17 9.03 -37.76 -4.77
C LYS A 17 10.20 -37.25 -3.92
N SER A 18 11.43 -37.43 -4.39
CA SER A 18 12.62 -37.05 -3.62
C SER A 18 12.73 -35.53 -3.46
N THR A 19 12.38 -34.76 -4.50
CA THR A 19 12.28 -33.29 -4.43
C THR A 19 11.27 -32.85 -3.38
N ILE A 20 10.06 -33.42 -3.40
CA ILE A 20 8.98 -33.09 -2.45
C ILE A 20 9.43 -33.36 -1.01
N TYR A 21 9.95 -34.55 -0.71
CA TYR A 21 10.39 -34.86 0.66
C TYR A 21 11.61 -34.03 1.09
N ARG A 22 12.51 -33.69 0.17
CA ARG A 22 13.65 -32.80 0.46
C ARG A 22 13.18 -31.38 0.78
N PHE A 23 12.17 -30.88 0.09
CA PHE A 23 11.56 -29.58 0.37
C PHE A 23 11.00 -29.54 1.80
N TYR A 24 10.17 -30.51 2.17
CA TYR A 24 9.59 -30.55 3.53
C TYR A 24 10.63 -30.83 4.63
N LYS A 25 11.71 -31.55 4.33
CA LYS A 25 12.81 -31.72 5.29
C LYS A 25 13.52 -30.41 5.61
N LYS A 26 13.52 -29.45 4.67
CA LYS A 26 14.13 -28.13 4.85
C LYS A 26 13.19 -27.10 5.47
N ASN A 27 11.89 -27.32 5.38
CA ASN A 27 10.84 -26.39 5.83
C ASN A 27 9.92 -27.14 6.79
N GLU A 28 10.34 -27.25 8.06
CA GLU A 28 9.66 -28.03 9.10
C GLU A 28 8.27 -27.48 9.43
N ASP A 29 8.12 -26.16 9.39
CA ASP A 29 6.86 -25.42 9.51
C ASP A 29 5.82 -25.93 8.51
N LEU A 30 6.18 -25.98 7.22
CA LEU A 30 5.30 -26.49 6.17
C LEU A 30 5.07 -28.01 6.30
N PHE A 31 6.01 -28.75 6.90
CA PHE A 31 5.82 -30.18 7.13
C PHE A 31 4.77 -30.46 8.21
N ILE A 32 4.66 -29.60 9.23
CA ILE A 32 3.62 -29.72 10.28
C ILE A 32 2.20 -29.60 9.69
N GLU A 33 2.03 -28.83 8.62
CA GLU A 33 0.73 -28.67 7.94
C GLU A 33 0.28 -29.94 7.18
N THR A 34 1.20 -30.87 6.93
CA THR A 34 0.89 -32.16 6.29
C THR A 34 0.24 -33.14 7.26
N LYS A 35 -0.62 -34.03 6.76
CA LYS A 35 -1.37 -34.98 7.62
C LYS A 35 -1.04 -36.43 7.31
N LEU A 36 -1.06 -37.28 8.33
CA LEU A 36 -1.07 -38.73 8.15
C LEU A 36 -2.52 -39.21 8.09
N SER A 37 -2.92 -39.81 6.98
CA SER A 37 -4.22 -40.46 6.82
C SER A 37 -4.00 -41.90 6.36
N SER A 38 -4.48 -42.87 7.14
CA SER A 38 -4.38 -44.30 6.81
C SER A 38 -2.95 -44.75 6.49
N GLY A 39 -1.98 -44.29 7.29
CA GLY A 39 -0.55 -44.60 7.11
C GLY A 39 0.14 -43.90 5.93
N LYS A 40 -0.58 -43.07 5.17
CA LYS A 40 -0.03 -42.30 4.04
C LYS A 40 -0.01 -40.82 4.35
N ARG A 41 1.07 -40.16 3.94
CA ARG A 41 1.21 -38.71 4.05
C ARG A 41 0.34 -38.02 3.00
N MET A 42 -0.38 -37.00 3.46
CA MET A 42 -1.28 -36.13 2.70
C MET A 42 -0.73 -34.71 2.74
N PHE A 43 -0.59 -34.09 1.58
CA PHE A 43 -0.01 -32.78 1.37
C PHE A 43 -1.11 -31.76 1.11
N PRO A 44 -1.06 -30.55 1.70
CA PRO A 44 -1.99 -29.48 1.32
C PRO A 44 -1.84 -29.14 -0.16
N VAL A 45 -2.97 -28.97 -0.85
CA VAL A 45 -2.97 -28.61 -2.28
C VAL A 45 -2.26 -27.28 -2.52
N ASP A 46 -2.44 -26.32 -1.62
CA ASP A 46 -1.87 -24.98 -1.72
C ASP A 46 -0.33 -24.99 -1.71
N HIS A 47 0.30 -26.05 -1.19
CA HIS A 47 1.76 -26.19 -1.21
C HIS A 47 2.32 -26.45 -2.61
N ALA A 48 1.46 -26.74 -3.59
CA ALA A 48 1.92 -26.93 -4.96
C ALA A 48 2.59 -25.67 -5.54
N ARG A 49 2.21 -24.47 -5.07
CA ARG A 49 2.81 -23.19 -5.46
C ARG A 49 4.33 -23.12 -5.24
N TYR A 50 4.83 -23.80 -4.21
CA TYR A 50 6.27 -23.81 -3.87
C TYR A 50 7.12 -24.64 -4.84
N PHE A 51 6.47 -25.32 -5.79
CA PHE A 51 7.12 -26.13 -6.83
C PHE A 51 6.91 -25.52 -8.22
N ASP A 52 6.16 -24.43 -8.33
CA ASP A 52 5.92 -23.71 -9.57
C ASP A 52 6.95 -22.58 -9.69
N SER A 53 7.93 -22.75 -10.58
CA SER A 53 9.01 -21.78 -10.76
C SER A 53 8.54 -20.42 -11.29
N GLU A 54 7.42 -20.38 -12.04
CA GLU A 54 6.87 -19.14 -12.58
C GLU A 54 6.21 -18.34 -11.45
N ILE A 55 5.36 -18.99 -10.66
CA ILE A 55 4.75 -18.38 -9.47
C ILE A 55 5.83 -17.92 -8.49
N MET A 56 6.84 -18.75 -8.21
CA MET A 56 7.94 -18.38 -7.32
C MET A 56 8.76 -17.20 -7.86
N PHE A 57 8.96 -17.10 -9.17
CA PHE A 57 9.68 -15.98 -9.78
C PHE A 57 8.90 -14.67 -9.62
N ASP A 58 7.59 -14.70 -9.88
CA ASP A 58 6.72 -13.52 -9.72
C ASP A 58 6.60 -13.09 -8.26
N GLU A 59 6.41 -14.04 -7.33
CA GLU A 59 6.43 -13.77 -5.89
C GLU A 59 7.78 -13.16 -5.45
N ASN A 60 8.90 -13.71 -5.93
CA ASN A 60 10.23 -13.19 -5.61
C ASN A 60 10.44 -11.77 -6.17
N LYS A 61 9.92 -11.47 -7.36
CA LYS A 61 9.98 -10.13 -7.97
C LYS A 61 9.25 -9.09 -7.11
N ILE A 62 8.07 -9.44 -6.60
CA ILE A 62 7.30 -8.59 -5.67
C ILE A 62 8.08 -8.39 -4.36
N LEU A 63 8.56 -9.46 -3.74
CA LEU A 63 9.35 -9.39 -2.49
C LEU A 63 10.62 -8.54 -2.64
N ARG A 64 11.30 -8.61 -3.79
CA ARG A 64 12.46 -7.76 -4.09
C ARG A 64 12.08 -6.29 -4.18
N GLN A 65 10.93 -5.98 -4.78
CA GLN A 65 10.42 -4.61 -4.88
C GLN A 65 10.03 -4.05 -3.50
N GLU A 66 9.41 -4.86 -2.66
CA GLU A 66 9.10 -4.51 -1.26
C GLU A 66 10.39 -4.27 -0.46
N ASN A 67 11.36 -5.18 -0.54
CA ASN A 67 12.67 -5.03 0.12
C ASN A 67 13.41 -3.76 -0.31
N LYS A 68 13.38 -3.43 -1.62
CA LYS A 68 13.97 -2.18 -2.13
C LYS A 68 13.27 -0.96 -1.52
N SER A 69 11.95 -1.00 -1.42
CA SER A 69 11.15 0.10 -0.85
C SER A 69 11.44 0.28 0.64
N MET A 70 11.54 -0.83 1.39
CA MET A 70 11.91 -0.82 2.81
C MET A 70 13.32 -0.26 3.04
N ARG A 71 14.30 -0.64 2.21
CA ARG A 71 15.66 -0.10 2.32
C ARG A 71 15.67 1.42 2.11
N ASN A 72 15.01 1.89 1.06
CA ASN A 72 14.94 3.34 0.79
C ASN A 72 14.24 4.08 1.94
N LEU A 73 13.20 3.49 2.54
CA LEU A 73 12.54 4.06 3.71
C LEU A 73 13.52 4.18 4.89
N ILE A 74 14.27 3.13 5.21
CA ILE A 74 15.28 3.16 6.29
C ILE A 74 16.32 4.25 6.01
N ASP A 75 16.83 4.34 4.78
CA ASP A 75 17.81 5.35 4.38
C ASP A 75 17.25 6.78 4.56
N CYS A 76 15.98 7.01 4.21
CA CYS A 76 15.31 8.30 4.41
C CYS A 76 15.06 8.64 5.88
N LEU A 77 14.71 7.65 6.71
CA LEU A 77 14.42 7.85 8.13
C LEU A 77 15.68 7.90 9.01
N ALA A 78 16.85 7.60 8.46
CA ALA A 78 18.13 7.60 9.17
C ALA A 78 18.46 8.98 9.74
N ASP A 79 18.09 10.04 9.04
CA ASP A 79 18.16 11.41 9.54
C ASP A 79 16.91 11.75 10.35
N LYS A 80 17.06 11.80 11.67
CA LYS A 80 15.98 12.08 12.63
C LYS A 80 15.49 13.53 12.59
N GLU A 81 16.30 14.44 12.07
CA GLU A 81 15.95 15.85 11.94
C GLU A 81 15.29 16.13 10.58
N SER A 82 15.18 15.13 9.71
CA SER A 82 14.53 15.27 8.42
C SER A 82 13.01 15.43 8.57
N PHE A 83 12.41 16.26 7.72
CA PHE A 83 10.96 16.38 7.63
C PHE A 83 10.30 15.02 7.32
N GLN A 84 10.94 14.17 6.51
CA GLN A 84 10.48 12.82 6.23
C GLN A 84 10.33 12.00 7.51
N HIS A 85 11.29 12.10 8.43
CA HIS A 85 11.20 11.47 9.74
C HIS A 85 10.04 12.04 10.56
N THR A 86 9.88 13.36 10.59
CA THR A 86 8.77 14.01 11.31
C THR A 86 7.40 13.55 10.78
N PHE A 87 7.20 13.56 9.46
CA PHE A 87 5.94 13.09 8.86
C PHE A 87 5.68 11.61 9.09
N TRP A 88 6.74 10.80 9.13
CA TRP A 88 6.65 9.38 9.44
C TRP A 88 6.18 9.08 10.86
N GLN A 89 6.48 9.98 11.81
CA GLN A 89 6.02 9.88 13.19
C GLN A 89 4.60 10.41 13.39
N MET A 90 4.04 11.12 12.41
CA MET A 90 2.66 11.59 12.47
C MET A 90 1.69 10.45 12.21
N ASP A 91 0.59 10.45 12.96
CA ASP A 91 -0.52 9.54 12.71
C ASP A 91 -1.32 10.06 11.52
N TRP A 92 -1.42 9.22 10.49
CA TRP A 92 -2.25 9.47 9.30
C TRP A 92 -3.32 8.39 9.23
N SER A 93 -4.53 8.77 8.81
CA SER A 93 -5.69 7.88 8.79
C SER A 93 -5.89 7.23 7.42
N PHE A 94 -5.88 8.03 6.35
CA PHE A 94 -6.21 7.56 5.00
C PHE A 94 -5.25 8.11 3.96
N PHE A 95 -5.08 7.34 2.88
CA PHE A 95 -4.38 7.75 1.67
C PHE A 95 -5.37 7.85 0.52
N PHE A 96 -5.30 8.93 -0.24
CA PHE A 96 -6.15 9.23 -1.36
C PHE A 96 -5.34 9.43 -2.64
N THR A 97 -5.93 9.05 -3.75
CA THR A 97 -5.48 9.40 -5.10
C THR A 97 -6.62 10.03 -5.85
N VAL A 98 -6.41 11.26 -6.33
CA VAL A 98 -7.37 12.00 -7.15
C VAL A 98 -6.84 12.08 -8.57
N ALA A 99 -7.41 11.27 -9.45
CA ALA A 99 -7.14 11.29 -10.87
C ALA A 99 -8.18 12.17 -11.58
N TYR A 100 -7.80 13.42 -11.86
CA TYR A 100 -8.68 14.39 -12.48
C TYR A 100 -9.13 14.00 -13.88
N LYS A 101 -10.41 14.14 -14.20
CA LYS A 101 -10.93 13.87 -15.54
C LYS A 101 -10.34 14.83 -16.57
N ALA A 102 -10.26 16.11 -16.23
CA ALA A 102 -9.64 17.13 -17.06
C ALA A 102 -8.11 17.12 -16.95
N ASP A 103 -7.43 17.48 -18.05
CA ASP A 103 -5.98 17.65 -18.05
C ASP A 103 -5.62 18.94 -17.27
N ARG A 104 -5.25 18.76 -16.00
CA ARG A 104 -4.86 19.88 -15.12
C ARG A 104 -3.37 20.13 -15.16
N GLN A 105 -2.98 21.39 -14.98
CA GLN A 105 -1.59 21.79 -14.71
C GLN A 105 -1.31 21.74 -13.21
N LYS A 106 -0.03 21.66 -12.81
CA LYS A 106 0.40 21.57 -11.41
C LYS A 106 -0.27 22.60 -10.49
N MET A 107 -0.30 23.87 -10.91
CA MET A 107 -0.93 24.94 -10.13
C MET A 107 -2.46 24.81 -10.00
N SER A 108 -3.13 24.17 -10.97
CA SER A 108 -4.56 23.88 -10.85
C SER A 108 -4.80 22.77 -9.83
N CYS A 109 -4.00 21.71 -9.85
CA CYS A 109 -4.02 20.62 -8.88
C CYS A 109 -3.81 21.13 -7.45
N PHE A 110 -2.80 21.98 -7.25
CA PHE A 110 -2.56 22.68 -5.99
C PHE A 110 -3.81 23.39 -5.46
N LYS A 111 -4.47 24.21 -6.29
CA LYS A 111 -5.70 24.91 -5.90
C LYS A 111 -6.85 23.97 -5.55
N GLN A 112 -6.93 22.79 -6.16
CA GLN A 112 -7.95 21.79 -5.80
C GLN A 112 -7.69 21.23 -4.40
N MET A 113 -6.43 21.01 -4.03
CA MET A 113 -6.08 20.50 -2.70
C MET A 113 -6.32 21.55 -1.61
N HIS A 114 -5.99 22.82 -1.86
CA HIS A 114 -6.38 23.91 -0.95
C HIS A 114 -7.91 24.03 -0.81
N GLY A 115 -8.64 24.00 -1.93
CA GLY A 115 -10.10 24.07 -1.89
C GLY A 115 -10.73 22.89 -1.12
N LEU A 116 -10.11 21.71 -1.18
CA LEU A 116 -10.53 20.57 -0.37
C LEU A 116 -10.25 20.83 1.12
N TYR A 117 -9.06 21.31 1.46
CA TYR A 117 -8.71 21.62 2.85
C TYR A 117 -9.67 22.63 3.45
N ASP A 118 -9.88 23.77 2.77
CA ASP A 118 -10.78 24.83 3.23
C ASP A 118 -12.20 24.30 3.45
N TYR A 119 -12.71 23.49 2.51
CA TYR A 119 -14.02 22.84 2.61
C TYR A 119 -14.14 21.92 3.83
N LEU A 120 -13.12 21.08 4.08
CA LEU A 120 -13.11 20.18 5.22
C LEU A 120 -12.95 20.94 6.54
N ASN A 121 -12.06 21.94 6.56
CA ASN A 121 -11.80 22.74 7.74
C ASN A 121 -13.05 23.53 8.15
N GLU A 122 -13.71 24.23 7.23
CA GLU A 122 -14.95 24.95 7.50
C GLU A 122 -16.04 24.05 8.11
N LYS A 123 -16.11 22.80 7.65
CA LYS A 123 -17.14 21.84 8.07
C LYS A 123 -16.83 21.11 9.37
N TYR A 124 -15.55 20.91 9.70
CA TYR A 124 -15.12 19.96 10.75
C TYR A 124 -14.14 20.51 11.77
N GLN A 125 -13.60 21.73 11.62
CA GLN A 125 -12.62 22.31 12.55
C GLN A 125 -13.05 22.27 14.02
N ASP A 126 -14.34 22.45 14.30
CA ASP A 126 -14.88 22.43 15.68
C ASP A 126 -15.18 21.02 16.19
N SER A 127 -15.13 20.00 15.31
CA SER A 127 -15.55 18.63 15.60
C SER A 127 -14.38 17.65 15.71
N THR A 128 -13.31 17.85 14.96
CA THR A 128 -12.13 16.97 14.96
C THR A 128 -10.90 17.73 14.48
N GLU A 129 -9.72 17.36 15.00
CA GLU A 129 -8.46 17.78 14.37
C GLU A 129 -8.34 17.12 13.00
N LEU A 130 -7.98 17.94 12.01
CA LEU A 130 -7.70 17.52 10.63
C LEU A 130 -6.31 17.99 10.23
N ARG A 131 -5.55 17.10 9.61
CA ARG A 131 -4.28 17.43 8.96
C ARG A 131 -4.27 16.82 7.58
N MET A 132 -3.74 17.54 6.59
CA MET A 132 -3.61 17.03 5.25
C MET A 132 -2.22 17.29 4.72
N PHE A 133 -1.73 16.39 3.89
CA PHE A 133 -0.50 16.57 3.14
C PHE A 133 -0.68 15.99 1.76
N PHE A 134 -0.18 16.66 0.73
CA PHE A 134 -0.40 16.24 -0.65
C PHE A 134 0.85 16.44 -1.52
N THR A 135 0.90 15.67 -2.61
CA THR A 135 1.85 15.87 -3.69
C THR A 135 1.13 15.88 -5.02
N THR A 136 1.73 16.58 -5.98
CA THR A 136 1.22 16.69 -7.35
C THR A 136 2.21 16.02 -8.30
N GLU A 137 1.77 14.98 -9.00
CA GLU A 137 2.60 14.20 -9.91
C GLU A 137 2.04 14.21 -11.35
N PRO A 138 2.91 14.21 -12.38
CA PRO A 138 2.45 14.04 -13.75
C PRO A 138 1.91 12.62 -13.97
N PHE A 139 0.89 12.47 -14.81
CA PHE A 139 0.46 11.14 -15.23
C PHE A 139 1.55 10.45 -16.07
N THR A 140 1.74 9.15 -15.87
CA THR A 140 2.71 8.35 -16.65
C THR A 140 2.20 7.98 -18.04
N ASN A 141 0.88 7.96 -18.23
CA ASN A 141 0.21 7.46 -19.43
C ASN A 141 -0.58 8.52 -20.21
N ARG A 142 -0.65 9.76 -19.72
CA ARG A 142 -1.34 10.87 -20.40
C ARG A 142 -0.80 12.23 -19.99
N LYS A 143 -1.28 13.29 -20.63
CA LYS A 143 -0.98 14.67 -20.26
C LYS A 143 -1.74 15.07 -18.99
N GLY A 144 -1.14 15.97 -18.22
CA GLY A 144 -1.75 16.51 -17.00
C GLY A 144 -1.16 15.90 -15.73
N PHE A 145 -1.70 16.36 -14.59
CA PHE A 145 -1.24 16.00 -13.26
C PHE A 145 -2.37 15.38 -12.44
N HIS A 146 -2.00 14.67 -11.38
CA HIS A 146 -2.88 14.11 -10.35
C HIS A 146 -2.33 14.39 -8.97
N ASN A 147 -3.19 14.21 -7.97
CA ASN A 147 -2.80 14.36 -6.58
C ASN A 147 -2.83 13.04 -5.83
N HIS A 148 -1.81 12.85 -5.02
CA HIS A 148 -1.81 11.91 -3.90
C HIS A 148 -1.87 12.74 -2.63
N PHE A 149 -2.68 12.33 -1.66
CA PHE A 149 -2.70 13.00 -0.37
C PHE A 149 -3.00 12.05 0.77
N VAL A 150 -2.54 12.43 1.95
CA VAL A 150 -2.85 11.76 3.22
C VAL A 150 -3.64 12.71 4.10
N VAL A 151 -4.56 12.14 4.88
CA VAL A 151 -5.35 12.90 5.85
C VAL A 151 -5.30 12.24 7.22
N HIS A 152 -5.12 13.05 8.25
CA HIS A 152 -5.35 12.70 9.65
C HIS A 152 -6.75 13.13 10.06
N ILE A 153 -7.46 12.24 10.74
CA ILE A 153 -8.77 12.52 11.32
C ILE A 153 -8.76 11.92 12.72
N GLU A 154 -8.70 12.80 13.74
CA GLU A 154 -8.63 12.40 15.15
C GLU A 154 -9.87 11.60 15.59
N ASP A 155 -11.08 12.08 15.28
CA ASP A 155 -12.30 11.35 15.61
C ASP A 155 -12.61 10.25 14.59
N LYS A 156 -12.36 9.01 15.02
CA LYS A 156 -12.65 7.78 14.25
C LYS A 156 -14.12 7.64 13.84
N LYS A 157 -15.06 8.25 14.56
CA LYS A 157 -16.49 8.21 14.22
C LYS A 157 -16.81 9.05 12.98
N LEU A 158 -15.98 10.03 12.66
CA LEU A 158 -16.16 10.91 11.50
C LEU A 158 -15.47 10.39 10.24
N HIS A 159 -14.70 9.30 10.32
CA HIS A 159 -13.95 8.74 9.20
C HIS A 159 -14.81 8.51 7.95
N GLU A 160 -15.89 7.74 8.06
CA GLU A 160 -16.76 7.42 6.92
C GLU A 160 -17.39 8.68 6.32
N LYS A 161 -17.81 9.62 7.18
CA LYS A 161 -18.46 10.85 6.76
C LYS A 161 -17.51 11.77 5.99
N ILE A 162 -16.30 11.96 6.51
CA ILE A 162 -15.27 12.78 5.87
C ILE A 162 -14.80 12.14 4.56
N ILE A 163 -14.63 10.81 4.51
CA ILE A 163 -14.32 10.10 3.26
C ILE A 163 -15.41 10.37 2.21
N SER A 164 -16.68 10.23 2.58
CA SER A 164 -17.81 10.48 1.68
C SER A 164 -17.82 11.92 1.18
N ASP A 165 -17.53 12.89 2.04
CA ASP A 165 -17.47 14.30 1.68
C ASP A 165 -16.31 14.61 0.72
N ILE A 166 -15.16 13.99 0.92
CA ILE A 166 -14.01 14.09 0.00
C ILE A 166 -14.37 13.51 -1.38
N GLN A 167 -15.01 12.33 -1.40
CA GLN A 167 -15.45 11.71 -2.65
C GLN A 167 -16.49 12.56 -3.37
N GLU A 168 -17.41 13.18 -2.63
CA GLU A 168 -18.41 14.10 -3.19
C GLU A 168 -17.77 15.39 -3.72
N HIS A 169 -16.78 15.95 -3.02
CA HIS A 169 -16.02 17.13 -3.47
C HIS A 169 -15.37 16.90 -4.85
N PHE A 170 -14.96 15.66 -5.14
CA PHE A 170 -14.36 15.25 -6.41
C PHE A 170 -15.28 14.32 -7.21
N ASN A 171 -16.60 14.45 -7.10
CA ASN A 171 -17.58 13.54 -7.72
C ASN A 171 -17.46 13.40 -9.26
N TYR A 172 -16.85 14.38 -9.94
CA TYR A 172 -16.59 14.34 -11.38
C TYR A 172 -15.25 13.69 -11.77
N ASP A 173 -14.40 13.42 -10.78
CA ASP A 173 -13.07 12.86 -10.91
C ASP A 173 -13.03 11.43 -10.36
N ARG A 174 -11.94 10.71 -10.65
CA ARG A 174 -11.74 9.38 -10.06
C ARG A 174 -10.99 9.52 -8.74
N VAL A 175 -11.61 9.09 -7.66
CA VAL A 175 -11.02 9.08 -6.32
C VAL A 175 -10.84 7.64 -5.85
N ASP A 176 -9.61 7.26 -5.57
CA ASP A 176 -9.28 5.98 -4.92
C ASP A 176 -8.84 6.27 -3.47
N VAL A 177 -9.40 5.54 -2.50
CA VAL A 177 -9.12 5.68 -1.07
C VAL A 177 -8.65 4.36 -0.46
N SER A 178 -7.68 4.42 0.44
CA SER A 178 -7.23 3.29 1.24
C SER A 178 -6.87 3.73 2.66
N ILE A 179 -6.89 2.78 3.59
CA ILE A 179 -6.34 3.00 4.93
C ILE A 179 -4.85 3.28 4.77
N TYR A 180 -4.38 4.33 5.44
CA TYR A 180 -2.98 4.67 5.41
C TYR A 180 -2.15 3.56 6.07
N ASP A 181 -1.20 3.02 5.33
CA ASP A 181 -0.22 2.05 5.82
C ASP A 181 1.14 2.71 5.77
N ARG A 182 1.67 3.07 6.95
CA ARG A 182 2.99 3.72 7.06
C ARG A 182 4.07 2.90 6.37
N TYR A 183 4.02 1.57 6.43
CA TYR A 183 5.04 0.71 5.83
C TYR A 183 4.94 0.63 4.31
N LYS A 184 3.79 1.00 3.76
CA LYS A 184 3.61 1.13 2.31
C LYS A 184 3.89 2.55 1.90
N ALA A 185 4.35 2.65 0.67
CA ALA A 185 5.07 3.80 0.17
C ALA A 185 4.28 5.13 0.15
N GLY A 186 3.08 5.31 0.72
CA GLY A 186 2.30 6.56 0.59
C GLY A 186 3.14 7.82 0.84
N LEU A 187 3.73 7.94 2.03
CA LEU A 187 4.59 9.08 2.37
C LEU A 187 5.97 9.04 1.70
N PHE A 188 6.50 7.84 1.46
CA PHE A 188 7.77 7.65 0.74
C PHE A 188 7.68 8.04 -0.75
N TYR A 189 6.54 7.77 -1.39
CA TYR A 189 6.25 8.08 -2.79
C TYR A 189 6.11 9.59 -2.93
N MET A 190 5.45 10.21 -1.95
CA MET A 190 5.35 11.66 -1.83
C MET A 190 6.72 12.31 -1.65
N SER A 191 7.63 11.74 -0.84
CA SER A 191 8.94 12.32 -0.50
C SER A 191 10.12 11.88 -1.37
N LYS A 192 9.88 11.15 -2.48
CA LYS A 192 10.88 10.33 -3.22
C LYS A 192 12.05 11.09 -3.84
N ALA A 193 11.95 12.40 -4.01
CA ALA A 193 12.98 13.27 -4.61
C ALA A 193 13.54 14.31 -3.62
N GLY A 194 13.25 14.13 -2.33
CA GLY A 194 13.25 15.24 -1.39
C GLY A 194 12.07 16.17 -1.66
N LEU A 195 11.78 17.02 -0.67
CA LEU A 195 10.62 17.89 -0.59
C LEU A 195 10.65 19.07 -1.58
N ASN A 196 11.23 18.85 -2.75
CA ASN A 196 11.55 19.86 -3.73
C ASN A 196 10.35 20.13 -4.64
N GLY A 197 9.64 21.21 -4.34
CA GLY A 197 8.41 21.57 -5.04
C GLY A 197 7.22 20.69 -4.67
N GLU A 198 7.30 20.02 -3.51
CA GLU A 198 6.12 19.50 -2.83
C GLU A 198 5.32 20.69 -2.29
N ASP A 199 4.00 20.55 -2.28
CA ASP A 199 3.09 21.61 -1.91
C ASP A 199 2.76 21.40 -0.43
N TRP A 200 3.60 22.00 0.42
CA TRP A 200 3.57 21.87 1.87
C TRP A 200 2.48 22.75 2.43
N ASP A 201 1.38 22.14 2.85
CA ASP A 201 0.39 22.86 3.61
C ASP A 201 0.28 22.28 5.02
N PHE A 202 1.30 22.60 5.83
CA PHE A 202 1.07 22.78 7.25
C PHE A 202 0.22 24.05 7.41
N ILE A 203 -1.08 23.97 7.10
CA ILE A 203 -2.01 24.92 7.70
C ILE A 203 -2.16 24.47 9.14
N ASN A 204 -1.19 24.92 9.93
CA ASN A 204 -1.30 25.02 11.37
C ASN A 204 -2.54 25.84 11.69
N ASN A 205 -3.37 25.34 12.62
CA ASN A 205 -4.00 26.23 13.58
C ASN A 205 -2.92 26.87 14.46
#